data_AF-A0A4R8SJB0-F1
#
_entry.id   AF-A0A4R8SJB0-F1
#
_cell.length_a   1.000
_cell.length_b   1.000
_cell.length_c   1.000
_cell.angle_alpha   90.00
_cell.angle_beta   90.00
_cell.angle_gamma   90.00
#
_symmetry.space_group_name_H-M   'P 1'
#
loop_
_entity.id
_entity.type
_entity.pdbx_description
1 polymer ?
#
loop_
_entity_poly.entity_id
_entity_poly.type
_entity_poly.pdbx_seq_one_letter_code
_entity_poly.pdbx_strand_id
1 'polypeptide(L)'
;MKITAAMAADLAILTQALDARGVNVADSLRQLAADAAAAIPAYLGLSVIVSDSDPPITFTLVADGPATVDVRASLRMMLSGGRNRPPVALILHSGAPGAFVELAADLALLATQSLTDLIFDQDLTVADSASANQLQAATDINQAIGVLIGRGYTPQLARQHLDAQAVRISTSRHAIAQLILNEGDG
;
A
#
# COMPACT_ATOMS: atom_id res chain seq x y z
N MET A 1 9.45 -4.04 -22.47
CA MET A 1 10.03 -5.00 -21.50
C MET A 1 10.99 -4.43 -20.45
N LYS A 2 11.81 -3.38 -20.69
CA LYS A 2 12.73 -2.87 -19.64
C LYS A 2 11.99 -2.23 -18.44
N ILE A 3 10.90 -1.49 -18.70
CA ILE A 3 10.11 -0.82 -17.66
C ILE A 3 9.28 -1.84 -16.87
N THR A 4 8.67 -2.83 -17.54
CA THR A 4 7.94 -3.91 -16.84
C THR A 4 8.84 -4.72 -15.91
N ALA A 5 10.11 -4.93 -16.28
CA ALA A 5 11.09 -5.60 -15.43
C ALA A 5 11.48 -4.75 -14.20
N ALA A 6 11.54 -3.43 -14.36
CA ALA A 6 11.77 -2.50 -13.23
C ALA A 6 10.57 -2.52 -12.28
N MET A 7 9.34 -2.46 -12.81
CA MET A 7 8.11 -2.58 -12.03
C MET A 7 7.99 -3.94 -11.30
N ALA A 8 8.39 -5.04 -11.94
CA ALA A 8 8.44 -6.36 -11.28
C ALA A 8 9.48 -6.40 -10.15
N ALA A 9 10.64 -5.76 -10.34
CA ALA A 9 11.67 -5.65 -9.31
C ALA A 9 11.18 -4.80 -8.13
N ASP A 10 10.53 -3.66 -8.38
CA ASP A 10 9.93 -2.81 -7.36
C ASP A 10 8.83 -3.53 -6.59
N LEU A 11 8.04 -4.37 -7.25
CA LEU A 11 7.02 -5.20 -6.61
C LEU A 11 7.64 -6.27 -5.71
N ALA A 12 8.75 -6.86 -6.12
CA ALA A 12 9.52 -7.79 -5.29
C ALA A 12 10.17 -7.09 -4.10
N ILE A 13 10.67 -5.86 -4.27
CA ILE A 13 11.21 -5.03 -3.19
C ILE A 13 10.09 -4.64 -2.23
N LEU A 14 8.92 -4.23 -2.73
CA LEU A 14 7.76 -3.89 -1.92
C LEU A 14 7.28 -5.10 -1.12
N THR A 15 7.18 -6.28 -1.73
CA THR A 15 6.82 -7.52 -1.02
C THR A 15 7.84 -7.85 0.07
N GLN A 16 9.15 -7.68 -0.19
CA GLN A 16 10.20 -7.88 0.80
C GLN A 16 10.18 -6.81 1.91
N ALA A 17 9.91 -5.55 1.57
CA ALA A 17 9.73 -4.46 2.53
C ALA A 17 8.50 -4.70 3.42
N LEU A 18 7.46 -5.28 2.83
CA LEU A 18 6.29 -5.80 3.52
C LEU A 18 6.59 -7.04 4.37
N ASP A 19 7.80 -7.63 4.34
CA ASP A 19 8.21 -8.72 5.23
C ASP A 19 9.24 -8.27 6.28
N ALA A 20 10.11 -7.31 5.93
CA ALA A 20 11.15 -6.77 6.79
C ALA A 20 10.61 -5.73 7.80
N ARG A 21 11.29 -5.57 8.94
CA ARG A 21 11.04 -4.48 9.91
C ARG A 21 11.95 -3.30 9.57
N GLY A 22 11.41 -2.08 9.57
CA GLY A 22 12.19 -0.84 9.39
C GLY A 22 12.47 -0.41 7.94
N VAL A 23 11.91 -1.10 6.94
CA VAL A 23 12.04 -0.68 5.52
C VAL A 23 10.96 0.35 5.16
N ASN A 24 11.34 1.39 4.42
CA ASN A 24 10.41 2.43 3.99
C ASN A 24 9.51 1.95 2.84
N VAL A 25 8.35 1.39 3.21
CA VAL A 25 7.29 0.96 2.29
C VAL A 25 6.78 2.12 1.43
N ALA A 26 6.75 3.35 1.96
CA ALA A 26 6.27 4.51 1.22
C ALA A 26 7.18 4.88 0.04
N ASP A 27 8.49 4.77 0.21
CA ASP A 27 9.45 5.03 -0.88
C ASP A 27 9.37 3.94 -1.96
N SER A 28 9.24 2.67 -1.54
CA SER A 28 9.04 1.55 -2.47
C SER A 28 7.74 1.72 -3.27
N LEU A 29 6.67 2.21 -2.63
CA LEU A 29 5.39 2.45 -3.28
C LEU A 29 5.44 3.63 -4.25
N ARG A 30 6.16 4.71 -3.92
CA ARG A 30 6.38 5.84 -4.83
C ARG A 30 7.17 5.42 -6.06
N GLN A 31 8.22 4.62 -5.87
CA GLN A 31 9.02 4.09 -6.97
C GLN A 31 8.18 3.21 -7.89
N LEU A 32 7.40 2.28 -7.31
CA LEU A 32 6.46 1.45 -8.05
C LEU A 32 5.43 2.28 -8.83
N ALA A 33 4.89 3.35 -8.23
CA ALA A 33 3.94 4.23 -8.90
C ALA A 33 4.58 4.99 -10.07
N ALA A 34 5.84 5.39 -9.97
CA ALA A 34 6.58 6.06 -11.04
C ALA A 34 6.85 5.10 -12.21
N ASP A 35 7.26 3.87 -11.93
CA ASP A 35 7.50 2.84 -12.94
C ASP A 35 6.18 2.41 -13.62
N ALA A 36 5.10 2.29 -12.84
CA ALA A 36 3.75 2.06 -13.34
C ALA A 36 3.30 3.18 -14.30
N ALA A 37 3.50 4.44 -13.92
CA ALA A 37 3.18 5.60 -14.76
C ALA A 37 3.94 5.59 -16.10
N ALA A 38 5.17 5.06 -16.12
CA ALA A 38 5.97 4.93 -17.33
C ALA A 38 5.58 3.73 -18.20
N ALA A 39 5.01 2.67 -17.60
CA ALA A 39 4.64 1.44 -18.31
C ALA A 39 3.19 1.44 -18.83
N ILE A 40 2.28 2.12 -18.13
CA ILE A 40 0.84 2.01 -18.35
C ILE A 40 0.32 3.20 -19.17
N PRO A 41 -0.29 2.95 -20.34
CA PRO A 41 -0.98 3.99 -21.09
C PRO A 41 -2.10 4.62 -20.27
N ALA A 42 -2.21 5.96 -20.31
CA ALA A 42 -3.23 6.72 -19.59
C ALA A 42 -3.32 6.34 -18.09
N TYR A 43 -2.18 6.13 -17.45
CA TYR A 43 -2.09 5.82 -16.02
C TYR A 43 -2.75 6.89 -15.16
N LEU A 44 -3.63 6.47 -14.26
CA LEU A 44 -4.41 7.36 -13.39
C LEU A 44 -3.97 7.30 -11.94
N GLY A 45 -3.45 6.15 -11.50
CA GLY A 45 -2.96 6.03 -10.14
C GLY A 45 -2.86 4.60 -9.63
N LEU A 46 -2.35 4.51 -8.41
CA LEU A 46 -2.10 3.30 -7.64
C LEU A 46 -2.90 3.36 -6.35
N SER A 47 -3.80 2.41 -6.12
CA SER A 47 -4.38 2.22 -4.79
C SER A 47 -3.78 1.03 -4.07
N VAL A 48 -3.67 1.14 -2.75
CA VAL A 48 -3.20 0.06 -1.87
C VAL A 48 -4.22 -0.12 -0.76
N ILE A 49 -4.77 -1.32 -0.62
CA ILE A 49 -5.74 -1.66 0.41
C ILE A 49 -5.11 -2.64 1.38
N VAL A 50 -5.14 -2.31 2.67
CA VAL A 50 -4.65 -3.19 3.75
C VAL A 50 -5.86 -3.75 4.51
N SER A 51 -6.26 -4.97 4.19
CA SER A 51 -7.57 -5.54 4.60
C SER A 51 -7.75 -5.84 6.08
N ASP A 52 -6.69 -5.82 6.91
CA ASP A 52 -6.77 -6.09 8.36
C ASP A 52 -6.83 -4.80 9.21
N SER A 53 -6.81 -3.64 8.56
CA SER A 53 -7.14 -2.39 9.23
C SER A 53 -8.66 -2.24 9.31
N ASP A 54 -9.16 -1.77 10.45
CA ASP A 54 -10.57 -1.41 10.63
C ASP A 54 -10.68 0.09 10.98
N PRO A 55 -11.19 0.94 10.07
CA PRO A 55 -11.63 0.59 8.71
C PRO A 55 -10.45 0.22 7.78
N PRO A 56 -10.70 -0.50 6.67
CA PRO A 56 -9.67 -0.80 5.68
C PRO A 56 -9.03 0.49 5.17
N ILE A 57 -7.73 0.58 5.30
CA ILE A 57 -6.98 1.73 4.84
C ILE A 57 -6.72 1.53 3.35
N THR A 58 -7.37 2.38 2.56
CA THR A 58 -7.11 2.54 1.14
C THR A 58 -6.22 3.76 0.94
N PHE A 59 -5.05 3.53 0.39
CA PHE A 59 -4.18 4.59 -0.13
C PHE A 59 -4.46 4.74 -1.62
N THR A 60 -4.39 5.95 -2.15
CA THR A 60 -4.42 6.18 -3.61
C THR A 60 -3.35 7.21 -3.95
N LEU A 61 -2.26 6.78 -4.60
CA LEU A 61 -1.34 7.65 -5.31
C LEU A 61 -1.93 7.94 -6.69
N VAL A 62 -2.64 9.06 -6.83
CA VAL A 62 -3.13 9.54 -8.12
C VAL A 62 -1.98 10.18 -8.89
N ALA A 63 -1.90 9.93 -10.19
CA ALA A 63 -0.99 10.65 -11.07
C ALA A 63 -1.38 12.13 -11.13
N ASP A 64 -0.42 13.05 -11.26
CA ASP A 64 -0.72 14.48 -11.41
C ASP A 64 -1.68 14.68 -12.61
N GLY A 65 -2.92 15.11 -12.33
CA GLY A 65 -3.99 15.12 -13.31
C GLY A 65 -5.31 15.67 -12.75
N PRO A 66 -6.31 15.93 -13.62
CA PRO A 66 -7.58 16.53 -13.21
C PRO A 66 -8.35 15.62 -12.24
N ALA A 67 -8.98 16.21 -11.22
CA ALA A 67 -9.65 15.50 -10.12
C ALA A 67 -10.79 14.55 -10.53
N THR A 68 -11.29 14.65 -11.76
CA THR A 68 -12.30 13.74 -12.32
C THR A 68 -11.68 13.00 -13.49
N VAL A 69 -11.10 11.83 -13.22
CA VAL A 69 -10.63 10.95 -14.30
C VAL A 69 -11.51 9.72 -14.39
N ASP A 70 -11.94 9.45 -15.61
CA ASP A 70 -12.79 8.33 -15.95
C ASP A 70 -11.93 7.06 -16.04
N VAL A 71 -12.04 6.20 -15.03
CA VAL A 71 -11.30 4.93 -15.00
C VAL A 71 -11.97 3.95 -15.96
N ARG A 72 -11.22 3.54 -16.98
CA ARG A 72 -11.69 2.62 -18.03
C ARG A 72 -11.09 1.23 -17.91
N ALA A 73 -10.04 1.07 -17.12
CA ALA A 73 -9.47 -0.22 -16.77
C ALA A 73 -8.92 -0.20 -15.35
N SER A 74 -8.96 -1.35 -14.67
CA SER A 74 -8.27 -1.57 -13.40
C SER A 74 -7.60 -2.94 -13.34
N LEU A 75 -6.49 -3.02 -12.60
CA LEU A 75 -5.82 -4.28 -12.30
C LEU A 75 -5.55 -4.36 -10.80
N ARG A 76 -6.25 -5.27 -10.11
CA ARG A 76 -5.99 -5.62 -8.72
C ARG A 76 -5.07 -6.83 -8.64
N MET A 77 -4.11 -6.76 -7.72
CA MET A 77 -3.12 -7.80 -7.45
C MET A 77 -3.05 -8.02 -5.94
N MET A 78 -3.04 -9.29 -5.51
CA MET A 78 -2.87 -9.63 -4.10
C MET A 78 -1.40 -9.88 -3.78
N LEU A 79 -0.84 -9.07 -2.89
CA LEU A 79 0.47 -9.29 -2.30
C LEU A 79 0.32 -10.13 -1.04
N SER A 80 0.90 -11.33 -1.07
CA SER A 80 1.01 -12.17 0.11
C SER A 80 2.14 -11.63 0.99
N GLY A 81 1.79 -10.99 2.10
CA GLY A 81 2.75 -10.85 3.20
C GLY A 81 3.07 -12.23 3.78
N GLY A 82 4.23 -12.39 4.43
CA GLY A 82 4.57 -13.63 5.13
C GLY A 82 3.48 -14.09 6.11
N ARG A 83 3.57 -15.35 6.59
CA ARG A 83 2.53 -16.12 7.32
C ARG A 83 1.80 -15.43 8.50
N ASN A 84 2.20 -14.24 8.92
CA ASN A 84 1.63 -13.50 10.05
C ASN A 84 1.39 -12.02 9.75
N ARG A 85 1.30 -11.63 8.47
CA ARG A 85 0.99 -10.26 8.03
C ARG A 85 -0.30 -10.21 7.23
N PRO A 86 -1.02 -9.08 7.27
CA PRO A 86 -2.28 -8.95 6.57
C PRO A 86 -2.06 -8.93 5.05
N PRO A 87 -3.01 -9.48 4.26
CA PRO A 87 -2.93 -9.39 2.81
C PRO A 87 -3.04 -7.92 2.37
N VAL A 88 -2.20 -7.55 1.41
CA VAL A 88 -2.20 -6.21 0.81
C VAL A 88 -2.69 -6.33 -0.62
N ALA A 89 -3.80 -5.66 -0.94
CA ALA A 89 -4.28 -5.57 -2.31
C ALA A 89 -3.72 -4.30 -2.96
N LEU A 90 -3.22 -4.43 -4.17
CA LEU A 90 -2.62 -3.36 -4.95
C LEU A 90 -3.42 -3.19 -6.23
N ILE A 91 -3.95 -2.01 -6.48
CA ILE A 91 -4.88 -1.72 -7.57
C ILE A 91 -4.26 -0.63 -8.46
N LEU A 92 -4.09 -0.93 -9.74
CA LEU A 92 -3.68 0.03 -10.76
C LEU A 92 -4.91 0.53 -11.51
N HIS A 93 -4.96 1.83 -11.80
CA HIS A 93 -6.04 2.46 -12.56
C HIS A 93 -5.52 3.07 -13.86
N SER A 94 -6.27 2.88 -14.96
CA SER A 94 -5.99 3.49 -16.26
C SER A 94 -7.26 4.03 -16.92
N GLY A 95 -7.11 5.13 -17.65
CA GLY A 95 -8.14 5.69 -18.52
C GLY A 95 -8.23 5.03 -19.89
N ALA A 96 -7.32 4.08 -20.19
CA ALA A 96 -7.31 3.34 -21.44
C ALA A 96 -7.86 1.90 -21.22
N PRO A 97 -8.90 1.49 -21.96
CA PRO A 97 -9.42 0.13 -21.87
C PRO A 97 -8.35 -0.89 -22.28
N GLY A 98 -8.24 -2.00 -21.54
CA GLY A 98 -7.27 -3.06 -21.85
C GLY A 98 -5.80 -2.72 -21.58
N ALA A 99 -5.49 -1.60 -20.92
CA ALA A 99 -4.12 -1.13 -20.66
C ALA A 99 -3.25 -2.12 -19.87
N PHE A 100 -3.87 -3.07 -19.17
CA PHE A 100 -3.19 -4.01 -18.28
C PHE A 100 -2.97 -5.40 -18.88
N VAL A 101 -3.48 -5.69 -20.09
CA VAL A 101 -3.40 -7.04 -20.68
C VAL A 101 -1.95 -7.44 -20.95
N GLU A 102 -1.17 -6.58 -21.60
CA GLU A 102 0.24 -6.83 -21.88
C GLU A 102 1.08 -6.80 -20.59
N LEU A 103 0.77 -5.86 -19.68
CA LEU A 103 1.44 -5.76 -18.40
C LEU A 103 1.29 -7.02 -17.56
N ALA A 104 0.08 -7.57 -17.48
CA ALA A 104 -0.20 -8.79 -16.72
C ALA A 104 0.52 -10.01 -17.31
N ALA A 105 0.59 -10.10 -18.65
CA ALA A 105 1.33 -11.16 -19.32
C ALA A 105 2.84 -11.09 -19.02
N ASP A 106 3.42 -9.88 -19.07
CA ASP A 106 4.82 -9.65 -18.73
C ASP A 106 5.11 -9.93 -17.24
N LEU A 107 4.24 -9.49 -16.33
CA LEU A 107 4.38 -9.72 -14.90
C LEU A 107 4.26 -11.20 -14.55
N ALA A 108 3.36 -11.94 -15.19
CA ALA A 108 3.25 -13.39 -15.01
C ALA A 108 4.51 -14.13 -15.44
N LEU A 109 5.25 -13.60 -16.43
CA LEU A 109 6.52 -14.16 -16.89
C LEU A 109 7.68 -13.82 -15.95
N LEU A 110 7.68 -12.61 -15.37
CA LEU A 110 8.83 -12.05 -14.63
C LEU A 110 8.73 -12.24 -13.10
N ALA A 111 7.54 -12.41 -12.55
CA ALA A 111 7.36 -12.51 -11.11
C ALA A 111 7.91 -13.85 -10.57
N THR A 112 8.97 -13.76 -9.76
CA THR A 112 9.57 -14.90 -9.04
C THR A 112 8.75 -15.36 -7.84
N GLN A 113 7.75 -14.59 -7.43
CA GLN A 113 6.80 -14.88 -6.36
C GLN A 113 5.39 -14.90 -6.96
N SER A 114 4.52 -15.81 -6.48
CA SER A 114 3.16 -15.97 -7.02
C SER A 114 2.34 -14.69 -6.81
N LEU A 115 2.33 -13.80 -7.81
CA LEU A 115 1.25 -12.84 -8.00
C LEU A 115 -0.01 -13.66 -8.22
N THR A 116 -0.73 -13.88 -7.12
CA THR A 116 -1.92 -14.70 -7.13
C THR A 116 -3.09 -13.74 -7.28
N ASP A 117 -4.10 -14.14 -8.05
CA ASP A 117 -5.37 -13.40 -8.14
C ASP A 117 -5.25 -12.03 -8.83
N LEU A 118 -4.78 -12.04 -10.09
CA LEU A 118 -4.88 -10.88 -10.99
C LEU A 118 -6.35 -10.68 -11.37
N ILE A 119 -6.96 -9.63 -10.86
CA ILE A 119 -8.37 -9.31 -11.08
C ILE A 119 -8.45 -8.05 -11.94
N PHE A 120 -9.11 -8.14 -13.08
CA PHE A 120 -9.31 -7.03 -14.01
C PHE A 120 -10.67 -6.37 -13.82
N ASP A 121 -10.70 -5.05 -13.96
CA ASP A 121 -11.92 -4.25 -14.16
C ASP A 121 -13.00 -4.37 -13.06
N GLN A 122 -12.61 -4.78 -11.85
CA GLN A 122 -13.50 -4.79 -10.68
C GLN A 122 -13.42 -3.49 -9.85
N ASP A 123 -12.43 -2.62 -10.11
CA ASP A 123 -12.16 -1.39 -9.36
C ASP A 123 -12.17 -0.16 -10.28
N LEU A 124 -13.32 0.10 -10.92
CA LEU A 124 -13.47 1.24 -11.84
C LEU A 124 -13.86 2.56 -11.14
N THR A 125 -13.91 2.56 -9.82
CA THR A 125 -14.20 3.75 -9.00
C THR A 125 -13.08 4.00 -8.02
N VAL A 126 -12.40 5.14 -8.16
CA VAL A 126 -11.35 5.56 -7.22
C VAL A 126 -12.03 6.22 -6.02
N ALA A 127 -11.86 5.63 -4.83
CA ALA A 127 -12.24 6.31 -3.60
C ALA A 127 -11.36 7.55 -3.40
N ASP A 128 -11.97 8.63 -2.91
CA ASP A 128 -11.33 9.95 -2.78
C ASP A 128 -9.96 9.84 -2.09
N SER A 129 -8.96 10.41 -2.74
CA SER A 129 -7.54 10.10 -2.51
C SER A 129 -7.09 10.51 -1.11
N ALA A 130 -6.68 9.53 -0.30
CA ALA A 130 -5.99 9.81 0.95
C ALA A 130 -4.61 10.43 0.68
N SER A 131 -4.34 11.64 1.19
CA SER A 131 -3.12 12.40 0.88
C SER A 131 -1.84 11.70 1.38
N ALA A 132 -0.66 12.01 0.83
CA ALA A 132 0.63 11.46 1.27
C ALA A 132 0.89 11.58 2.79
N ASN A 133 0.34 12.61 3.45
CA ASN A 133 0.41 12.77 4.91
C ASN A 133 -0.42 11.72 5.67
N GLN A 134 -1.54 11.26 5.09
CA GLN A 134 -2.35 10.18 5.65
C GLN A 134 -1.67 8.81 5.48
N LEU A 135 -0.85 8.64 4.42
CA LEU A 135 0.00 7.47 4.24
C LEU A 135 1.11 7.39 5.30
N GLN A 136 1.79 8.50 5.56
CA GLN A 136 2.79 8.54 6.62
C GLN A 136 2.14 8.27 7.98
N ALA A 137 0.98 8.89 8.24
CA ALA A 137 0.23 8.69 9.47
C ALA A 137 -0.16 7.22 9.70
N ALA A 138 -0.68 6.56 8.67
CA ALA A 138 -1.05 5.15 8.75
C ALA A 138 0.17 4.22 8.89
N THR A 139 1.27 4.53 8.22
CA THR A 139 2.53 3.79 8.34
C THR A 139 3.08 3.87 9.76
N ASP A 140 3.15 5.08 10.32
CA ASP A 140 3.63 5.32 11.68
C ASP A 140 2.74 4.56 12.69
N ILE A 141 1.41 4.61 12.53
CA ILE A 141 0.47 3.87 13.38
C ILE A 141 0.69 2.36 13.31
N ASN A 142 0.83 1.79 12.11
CA ASN A 142 1.05 0.35 11.95
C ASN A 142 2.41 -0.10 12.49
N GLN A 143 3.45 0.72 12.34
CA GLN A 143 4.75 0.44 12.93
C GLN A 143 4.69 0.49 14.46
N ALA A 144 4.01 1.49 15.04
CA ALA A 144 3.80 1.57 16.48
C ALA A 144 3.01 0.37 17.04
N ILE A 145 1.99 -0.11 16.31
CA ILE A 145 1.30 -1.37 16.63
C ILE A 145 2.29 -2.54 16.61
N GLY A 146 3.15 -2.62 15.59
CA GLY A 146 4.20 -3.64 15.50
C GLY A 146 5.17 -3.62 16.69
N VAL A 147 5.57 -2.43 17.15
CA VAL A 147 6.40 -2.24 18.36
C VAL A 147 5.65 -2.72 19.61
N LEU A 148 4.39 -2.36 19.78
CA LEU A 148 3.55 -2.80 20.91
C LEU A 148 3.38 -4.32 20.92
N ILE A 149 3.19 -4.94 19.76
CA ILE A 149 3.14 -6.41 19.65
C ILE A 149 4.48 -7.02 20.08
N GLY A 150 5.60 -6.43 19.66
CA GLY A 150 6.94 -6.82 20.13
C GLY A 150 7.11 -6.72 21.65
N ARG A 151 6.37 -5.84 22.31
CA ARG A 151 6.32 -5.68 23.78
C ARG A 151 5.32 -6.62 24.47
N GLY A 152 4.70 -7.54 23.75
CA GLY A 152 3.79 -8.57 24.30
C GLY A 152 2.30 -8.23 24.20
N TYR A 153 1.92 -7.15 23.51
CA TYR A 153 0.52 -6.84 23.26
C TYR A 153 -0.05 -7.71 22.14
N THR A 154 -1.33 -8.05 22.22
CA THR A 154 -2.06 -8.57 21.05
C THR A 154 -2.38 -7.42 20.09
N PRO A 155 -2.64 -7.69 18.80
CA PRO A 155 -3.00 -6.65 17.83
C PRO A 155 -4.21 -5.80 18.28
N GLN A 156 -5.27 -6.41 18.81
CA GLN A 156 -6.41 -5.66 19.37
C GLN A 156 -6.00 -4.79 20.57
N LEU A 157 -5.19 -5.32 21.49
CA LEU A 157 -4.76 -4.55 22.67
C LEU A 157 -3.83 -3.40 22.29
N ALA A 158 -2.96 -3.58 21.30
CA ALA A 158 -2.10 -2.51 20.78
C ALA A 158 -2.92 -1.35 20.19
N ARG A 159 -3.97 -1.67 19.40
CA ARG A 159 -4.89 -0.67 18.86
C ARG A 159 -5.69 0.04 19.95
N GLN A 160 -6.25 -0.71 20.90
CA GLN A 160 -6.96 -0.12 22.04
C GLN A 160 -6.05 0.77 22.88
N HIS A 161 -4.78 0.40 23.03
CA HIS A 161 -3.81 1.20 23.75
C HIS A 161 -3.51 2.53 23.05
N LEU A 162 -3.31 2.51 21.73
CA LEU A 162 -3.17 3.73 20.91
C LEU A 162 -4.40 4.64 21.03
N ASP A 163 -5.60 4.06 20.98
CA ASP A 163 -6.85 4.80 21.08
C ASP A 163 -7.05 5.42 22.47
N ALA A 164 -6.81 4.64 23.51
CA ALA A 164 -6.90 5.11 24.89
C ALA A 164 -5.89 6.24 25.17
N GLN A 165 -4.68 6.14 24.64
CA GLN A 165 -3.68 7.21 24.78
C GLN A 165 -4.03 8.45 23.98
N ALA A 166 -4.50 8.29 22.74
CA ALA A 166 -4.93 9.40 21.90
C ALA A 166 -6.07 10.20 22.57
N VAL A 167 -7.07 9.50 23.11
CA VAL A 167 -8.17 10.12 23.87
C VAL A 167 -7.65 10.79 25.15
N ARG A 168 -6.82 10.09 25.94
CA ARG A 168 -6.29 10.62 27.21
C ARG A 168 -5.47 11.91 27.02
N ILE A 169 -4.73 11.99 25.91
CA ILE A 169 -3.82 13.10 25.61
C ILE A 169 -4.51 14.12 24.66
N SER A 170 -5.76 13.88 24.27
CA SER A 170 -6.53 14.70 23.31
C SER A 170 -5.75 15.00 22.03
N THR A 171 -5.09 13.98 21.49
CA THR A 171 -4.26 14.07 20.28
C THR A 171 -4.64 13.00 19.27
N SER A 172 -4.06 13.06 18.07
CA SER A 172 -4.29 12.08 17.03
C SER A 172 -3.56 10.76 17.32
N ARG A 173 -4.11 9.64 16.83
CA ARG A 173 -3.43 8.33 16.86
C ARG A 173 -2.04 8.39 16.23
N HIS A 174 -1.88 9.22 15.19
CA HIS A 174 -0.60 9.44 14.52
C HIS A 174 0.44 10.05 15.45
N ALA A 175 0.08 11.07 16.22
CA ALA A 175 1.00 11.69 17.18
C ALA A 175 1.45 10.70 18.27
N ILE A 176 0.55 9.85 18.76
CA ILE A 176 0.90 8.77 19.71
C ILE A 176 1.80 7.73 19.07
N ALA A 177 1.52 7.35 17.83
CA ALA A 177 2.35 6.41 17.09
C ALA A 177 3.79 6.92 16.93
N GLN A 178 3.96 8.18 16.56
CA GLN A 178 5.29 8.80 16.47
C GLN A 178 6.01 8.82 17.83
N LEU A 179 5.29 9.09 18.93
CA LEU A 179 5.87 9.02 20.27
C LEU A 179 6.43 7.63 20.57
N ILE A 180 5.67 6.57 20.28
CA ILE A 180 6.07 5.18 20.53
C ILE A 180 7.28 4.78 19.67
N LEU A 181 7.34 5.22 18.42
CA LEU A 181 8.46 4.95 17.52
C LEU A 181 9.74 5.65 18.00
N ASN A 182 9.64 6.91 18.43
CA ASN A 182 10.78 7.67 18.96
C ASN A 182 11.31 7.10 20.29
N GLU A 183 10.47 6.43 21.09
CA GLU A 183 10.89 5.73 22.31
C GLU A 183 11.54 4.35 22.06
N GLY A 184 11.46 3.82 20.84
CA GLY A 184 12.01 2.51 20.47
C GLY A 184 13.46 2.52 19.96
N ASP A 185 14.01 3.69 19.64
CA ASP A 185 15.37 3.91 19.11
C ASP A 185 16.42 4.22 20.21
N GLY A 186 16.14 3.84 21.46
CA GLY A 186 17.00 4.02 22.64
C GLY A 186 17.69 2.74 23.10
#